data_AF-A0AAW9IL69-F1
#
_entry.id   AF-A0AAW9IL69-F1
#
_cell.length_a   1.000
_cell.length_b   1.000
_cell.length_c   1.000
_cell.angle_alpha   90.00
_cell.angle_beta   90.00
_cell.angle_gamma   90.00
#
_symmetry.space_group_name_H-M   'P 1'
#
loop_
_entity.id
_entity.type
_entity.pdbx_description
1 polymer ?
#
loop_
_entity_poly.entity_id
_entity_poly.type
_entity_poly.pdbx_seq_one_letter_code
_entity_poly.pdbx_strand_id
1 'polypeptide(L)'
;VGPDDFEGDSPLRGMEFQRHYESLTFKVGGGKYKAPVQLVGDFMEDRVSTKLGKVIPSYTAGYVFKDLRECLPDYVIEALKEGIADFDKKIKGYGDFDSVLTGIETRTSAPVRITRDEKLQSISIKGLFPAGEGAGFA
;
A
#
# COMPACT_ATOMS: atom_id res chain seq x y z
N VAL A 1 5.24 5.22 -6.12
CA VAL A 1 4.45 6.39 -5.69
C VAL A 1 5.40 7.48 -5.24
N GLY A 2 5.30 8.68 -5.81
CA GLY A 2 6.19 9.81 -5.53
C GLY A 2 5.43 11.14 -5.40
N PRO A 3 6.15 12.25 -5.09
CA PRO A 3 5.53 13.56 -4.87
C PRO A 3 4.68 14.08 -6.05
N ASP A 4 4.97 13.63 -7.27
CA ASP A 4 4.27 14.02 -8.50
C ASP A 4 2.94 13.27 -8.73
N ASP A 5 2.68 12.22 -7.95
CA ASP A 5 1.43 11.46 -8.00
C ASP A 5 0.30 12.12 -7.18
N PHE A 6 0.61 13.19 -6.44
CA PHE A 6 -0.32 13.86 -5.53
C PHE A 6 -0.73 15.22 -6.10
N GLU A 7 -2.03 15.47 -6.20
CA GLU A 7 -2.55 16.78 -6.58
C GLU A 7 -2.40 17.83 -5.46
N GLY A 8 -2.34 19.11 -5.83
CA GLY A 8 -2.33 20.24 -4.89
C GLY A 8 -0.95 20.66 -4.36
N ASP A 9 -0.94 21.71 -3.55
CA ASP A 9 0.26 22.37 -3.01
C ASP A 9 0.45 22.19 -1.49
N SER A 10 -0.50 21.51 -0.83
CA SER A 10 -0.44 21.23 0.60
C SER A 10 0.70 20.26 0.95
N PRO A 11 1.49 20.54 2.01
CA PRO A 11 2.46 19.57 2.55
C PRO A 11 1.82 18.26 3.02
N LEU A 12 0.49 18.21 3.19
CA LEU A 12 -0.25 17.04 3.67
C LEU A 12 -0.80 16.16 2.54
N ARG A 13 -0.59 16.52 1.26
CA ARG A 13 -1.18 15.80 0.11
C ARG A 13 -0.84 14.30 0.08
N GLY A 14 0.35 13.91 0.52
CA GLY A 14 0.72 12.50 0.66
C GLY A 14 -0.10 11.77 1.73
N MET A 15 -0.42 12.42 2.85
CA MET A 15 -1.30 11.86 3.89
C MET A 15 -2.74 11.72 3.37
N GLU A 16 -3.20 12.69 2.59
CA GLU A 16 -4.54 12.68 1.99
C GLU A 16 -4.66 11.55 0.96
N PHE A 17 -3.63 11.33 0.14
CA PHE A 17 -3.54 10.21 -0.79
C PHE A 17 -3.58 8.86 -0.06
N GLN A 18 -2.80 8.68 1.01
CA GLN A 18 -2.87 7.47 1.85
C GLN A 18 -4.30 7.25 2.38
N ARG A 19 -4.90 8.28 2.99
CA ARG A 19 -6.26 8.20 3.55
C ARG A 19 -7.31 7.88 2.50
N HIS A 20 -7.15 8.39 1.28
CA HIS A 20 -8.05 8.11 0.17
C HIS A 20 -8.09 6.62 -0.13
N TYR A 21 -6.93 6.01 -0.39
CA TYR A 21 -6.86 4.58 -0.74
C TYR A 21 -7.13 3.66 0.46
N GLU A 22 -6.77 4.06 1.68
CA GLU A 22 -7.18 3.35 2.91
C GLU A 22 -8.70 3.31 3.05
N SER A 23 -9.36 4.46 2.84
CA SER A 23 -10.83 4.58 2.91
C SER A 23 -11.52 3.78 1.81
N LEU A 24 -10.94 3.78 0.60
CA LEU A 24 -11.43 3.01 -0.53
C LEU A 24 -11.34 1.51 -0.25
N THR A 25 -10.18 1.04 0.20
CA THR A 25 -9.94 -0.37 0.57
C THR A 25 -10.88 -0.83 1.68
N PHE A 26 -11.11 0.00 2.69
CA PHE A 26 -12.09 -0.29 3.75
C PHE A 26 -13.51 -0.48 3.19
N LYS A 27 -13.93 0.36 2.24
CA LYS A 27 -15.23 0.24 1.56
C LYS A 27 -15.31 -1.04 0.71
N VAL A 28 -14.28 -1.33 -0.09
CA VAL A 28 -14.19 -2.55 -0.91
C VAL A 28 -14.25 -3.80 -0.03
N GLY A 29 -13.59 -3.78 1.13
CA GLY A 29 -13.65 -4.81 2.17
C GLY A 29 -15.02 -4.94 2.87
N GLY A 30 -16.01 -4.12 2.52
CA GLY A 30 -17.37 -4.17 3.07
C GLY A 30 -17.56 -3.39 4.38
N GLY A 31 -16.63 -2.51 4.74
CA GLY A 31 -16.76 -1.59 5.87
C GLY A 31 -16.73 -2.25 7.26
N LYS A 32 -16.22 -3.48 7.36
CA LYS A 32 -16.16 -4.26 8.61
C LYS A 32 -14.74 -4.69 8.97
N TYR A 33 -13.76 -3.90 8.55
CA TYR A 33 -12.32 -4.19 8.73
C TYR A 33 -11.85 -5.53 8.16
N LYS A 34 -12.62 -6.17 7.28
CA LYS A 34 -12.13 -7.31 6.50
C LYS A 34 -11.22 -6.80 5.39
N ALA A 35 -10.10 -7.48 5.18
CA ALA A 35 -9.20 -7.15 4.07
C ALA A 35 -9.76 -7.70 2.75
N PRO A 36 -9.74 -6.93 1.65
CA PRO A 36 -9.92 -7.50 0.33
C PRO A 36 -8.74 -8.44 0.03
N VAL A 37 -9.04 -9.62 -0.51
CA VAL A 37 -8.06 -10.65 -0.85
C VAL A 37 -8.30 -11.11 -2.29
N GLN A 38 -7.21 -11.39 -2.99
CA GLN A 38 -7.21 -11.94 -4.34
C GLN A 38 -6.04 -12.93 -4.49
N LEU A 39 -6.27 -14.03 -5.19
CA LEU A 39 -5.19 -14.94 -5.58
C LEU A 39 -4.32 -14.28 -6.65
N VAL A 40 -3.01 -14.53 -6.61
CA VAL A 40 -2.06 -13.96 -7.58
C VAL A 40 -2.47 -14.31 -9.00
N GLY A 41 -2.84 -15.57 -9.26
CA GLY A 41 -3.26 -15.98 -10.61
C GLY A 41 -4.48 -15.21 -11.13
N ASP A 42 -5.49 -15.06 -10.28
CA ASP A 42 -6.70 -14.29 -10.64
C ASP A 42 -6.41 -12.79 -10.76
N PHE A 43 -5.51 -12.24 -9.95
CA PHE A 43 -5.04 -10.85 -10.05
C PHE A 43 -4.33 -10.60 -11.39
N MET A 44 -3.47 -11.51 -11.82
CA MET A 44 -2.79 -11.42 -13.12
C MET A 44 -3.77 -11.52 -14.30
N GLU A 45 -4.88 -12.23 -14.13
CA GLU A 45 -5.93 -12.40 -15.15
C GLU A 45 -7.10 -11.42 -15.00
N ASP A 46 -6.97 -10.40 -14.14
CA ASP A 46 -7.99 -9.36 -13.97
C ASP A 46 -9.37 -9.90 -13.51
N ARG A 47 -9.37 -10.98 -12.72
CA ARG A 47 -10.59 -11.64 -12.21
C ARG A 47 -10.64 -11.67 -10.68
N VAL A 48 -11.85 -11.64 -10.12
CA VAL A 48 -12.04 -11.83 -8.68
C VAL A 48 -11.95 -13.31 -8.33
N SER A 49 -11.15 -13.64 -7.31
CA SER A 49 -11.08 -15.00 -6.77
C SER A 49 -12.39 -15.44 -6.12
N THR A 50 -12.66 -16.73 -6.14
CA THR A 50 -13.91 -17.30 -5.58
C THR A 50 -13.68 -18.28 -4.44
N LYS A 51 -12.44 -18.76 -4.29
CA LYS A 51 -12.01 -19.69 -3.24
C LYS A 51 -10.50 -19.57 -3.03
N LEU A 52 -10.02 -19.97 -1.86
CA LEU A 52 -8.59 -20.09 -1.60
C LEU A 52 -8.00 -21.34 -2.27
N GLY A 53 -6.71 -21.28 -2.55
CA GLY A 53 -5.88 -22.43 -2.88
C GLY A 53 -5.19 -22.99 -1.63
N LYS A 54 -3.89 -23.26 -1.74
CA LYS A 54 -3.07 -23.82 -0.66
C LYS A 54 -2.73 -22.80 0.45
N VAL A 55 -2.70 -21.52 0.14
CA VAL A 55 -2.28 -20.45 1.08
C VAL A 55 -3.51 -19.87 1.78
N ILE A 56 -3.43 -19.76 3.11
CA ILE A 56 -4.49 -19.19 3.95
C ILE A 56 -4.08 -17.77 4.38
N PRO A 57 -4.91 -16.73 4.13
CA PRO A 57 -4.63 -15.37 4.59
C PRO A 57 -4.46 -15.32 6.11
N SER A 58 -3.41 -14.65 6.59
CA SER A 58 -3.09 -14.53 8.01
C SER A 58 -3.74 -13.34 8.70
N TYR A 59 -4.34 -12.41 7.95
CA TYR A 59 -4.98 -11.21 8.49
C TYR A 59 -6.18 -11.57 9.38
N THR A 60 -6.14 -11.12 10.64
CA THR A 60 -6.97 -11.67 11.72
C THR A 60 -8.39 -11.12 11.79
N ALA A 61 -8.65 -9.92 11.25
CA ALA A 61 -10.01 -9.37 11.17
C ALA A 61 -10.87 -10.00 10.05
N GLY A 62 -10.31 -11.02 9.37
CA GLY A 62 -10.96 -11.76 8.30
C GLY A 62 -10.80 -11.10 6.93
N TYR A 63 -11.25 -11.79 5.90
CA TYR A 63 -11.09 -11.35 4.51
C TYR A 63 -12.38 -11.49 3.70
N VAL A 64 -12.39 -10.84 2.55
CA VAL A 64 -13.41 -11.00 1.50
C VAL A 64 -12.72 -11.06 0.13
N PHE A 65 -13.20 -11.91 -0.76
CA PHE A 65 -12.68 -11.90 -2.13
C PHE A 65 -13.20 -10.67 -2.88
N LYS A 66 -12.26 -9.87 -3.39
CA LYS A 66 -12.53 -8.62 -4.09
C LYS A 66 -11.45 -8.36 -5.13
N ASP A 67 -11.76 -7.47 -6.05
CA ASP A 67 -10.80 -6.99 -7.03
C ASP A 67 -9.88 -5.96 -6.37
N LEU A 68 -8.58 -6.25 -6.27
CA LEU A 68 -7.62 -5.31 -5.69
C LEU A 68 -7.36 -4.09 -6.58
N ARG A 69 -7.75 -4.14 -7.85
CA ARG A 69 -7.72 -2.98 -8.76
C ARG A 69 -8.65 -1.87 -8.31
N GLU A 70 -9.71 -2.20 -7.58
CA GLU A 70 -10.58 -1.22 -6.95
C GLU A 70 -9.92 -0.51 -5.75
N CYS A 71 -8.74 -0.95 -5.30
CA CYS A 71 -8.08 -0.45 -4.09
C CYS A 71 -6.84 0.42 -4.36
N LEU A 72 -6.34 0.48 -5.60
CA LEU A 72 -5.09 1.16 -5.96
C LEU A 72 -5.21 1.82 -7.33
N PRO A 73 -4.36 2.81 -7.65
CA PRO A 73 -4.30 3.35 -9.01
C PRO A 73 -3.78 2.32 -10.03
N ASP A 74 -4.24 2.42 -11.27
CA ASP A 74 -3.90 1.48 -12.37
C ASP A 74 -2.38 1.31 -12.57
N TYR A 75 -1.60 2.40 -12.49
CA TYR A 75 -0.15 2.31 -12.66
C TYR A 75 0.53 1.47 -11.57
N VAL A 76 -0.04 1.41 -10.37
CA VAL A 76 0.46 0.57 -9.27
C VAL A 76 0.09 -0.89 -9.54
N ILE A 77 -1.14 -1.15 -10.01
CA ILE A 77 -1.59 -2.49 -10.38
C ILE A 77 -0.68 -3.10 -11.44
N GLU A 78 -0.39 -2.37 -12.51
CA GLU A 78 0.45 -2.87 -13.60
C GLU A 78 1.90 -3.09 -13.14
N ALA A 79 2.45 -2.17 -12.34
CA ALA A 79 3.78 -2.36 -11.73
C ALA A 79 3.84 -3.58 -10.79
N LEU A 80 2.77 -3.87 -10.05
CA LEU A 80 2.68 -5.06 -9.21
C LEU A 80 2.64 -6.35 -10.04
N LYS A 81 1.86 -6.38 -11.13
CA LYS A 81 1.81 -7.54 -12.05
C LYS A 81 3.19 -7.81 -12.65
N GLU A 82 3.87 -6.77 -13.15
CA GLU A 82 5.23 -6.88 -13.68
C GLU A 82 6.21 -7.38 -12.61
N GLY A 83 6.19 -6.78 -11.42
CA GLY A 83 7.06 -7.13 -10.31
C GLY A 83 6.88 -8.58 -9.84
N ILE A 84 5.65 -9.07 -9.74
CA ILE A 84 5.35 -10.46 -9.39
C ILE A 84 5.93 -11.42 -10.43
N ALA A 85 5.69 -11.16 -11.72
CA ALA A 85 6.19 -11.99 -12.82
C ALA A 85 7.73 -12.02 -12.86
N ASP A 86 8.37 -10.88 -12.58
CA ASP A 86 9.82 -10.78 -12.54
C ASP A 86 10.45 -11.45 -11.31
N PHE A 87 9.77 -11.41 -10.17
CA PHE A 87 10.24 -12.13 -8.98
C PHE A 87 10.09 -13.64 -9.14
N ASP A 88 9.07 -14.15 -9.83
CA ASP A 88 8.92 -15.59 -10.05
C ASP A 88 10.07 -16.18 -10.88
N LYS A 89 10.63 -15.40 -11.82
CA LYS A 89 11.83 -15.77 -12.58
C LYS A 89 13.07 -15.91 -11.70
N LYS A 90 13.12 -15.20 -10.57
CA LYS A 90 14.27 -15.15 -9.64
C LYS A 90 14.09 -16.13 -8.47
N ILE A 91 12.86 -16.26 -7.98
CA ILE A 91 12.48 -17.11 -6.87
C ILE A 91 11.31 -17.96 -7.36
N LYS A 92 11.61 -19.21 -7.73
CA LYS A 92 10.62 -20.13 -8.27
C LYS A 92 9.44 -20.29 -7.30
N GLY A 93 8.23 -20.01 -7.77
CA GLY A 93 7.00 -20.13 -6.99
C GLY A 93 6.60 -18.84 -6.26
N TYR A 94 7.35 -17.74 -6.44
CA TYR A 94 6.94 -16.44 -5.90
C TYR A 94 5.59 -15.98 -6.48
N GLY A 95 5.37 -16.25 -7.77
CA GLY A 95 4.13 -15.92 -8.48
C GLY A 95 3.15 -17.11 -8.60
N ASP A 96 3.22 -18.11 -7.71
CA ASP A 96 2.30 -19.26 -7.75
C ASP A 96 0.83 -18.79 -7.76
N PHE A 97 -0.01 -19.44 -8.56
CA PHE A 97 -1.41 -19.08 -8.78
C PHE A 97 -2.17 -18.96 -7.46
N ASP A 98 -1.92 -19.90 -6.54
CA ASP A 98 -2.58 -20.00 -5.24
C ASP A 98 -2.04 -19.02 -4.18
N SER A 99 -1.01 -18.24 -4.49
CA SER A 99 -0.49 -17.20 -3.60
C SER A 99 -1.54 -16.12 -3.36
N VAL A 100 -1.49 -15.50 -2.17
CA VAL A 100 -2.53 -14.59 -1.70
C VAL A 100 -1.99 -13.16 -1.63
N LEU A 101 -2.68 -12.23 -2.30
CA LEU A 101 -2.54 -10.79 -2.10
C LEU A 101 -3.60 -10.32 -1.09
N THR A 102 -3.21 -9.52 -0.10
CA THR A 102 -4.09 -9.06 0.99
C THR A 102 -4.01 -7.55 1.17
N GLY A 103 -5.13 -6.86 1.02
CA GLY A 103 -5.25 -5.43 1.31
C GLY A 103 -4.28 -4.56 0.51
N ILE A 104 -3.97 -3.39 1.07
CA ILE A 104 -2.96 -2.47 0.56
C ILE A 104 -2.06 -2.04 1.71
N GLU A 105 -0.78 -1.83 1.42
CA GLU A 105 0.20 -1.32 2.39
C GLU A 105 0.52 0.14 2.04
N THR A 106 0.01 1.09 2.85
CA THR A 106 0.04 2.53 2.51
C THR A 106 1.07 3.33 3.30
N ARG A 107 1.62 2.77 4.38
CA ARG A 107 2.43 3.49 5.37
C ARG A 107 3.84 2.94 5.48
N THR A 108 4.51 2.79 4.33
CA THR A 108 5.90 2.31 4.26
C THR A 108 6.92 3.34 4.74
N SER A 109 6.59 4.63 4.65
CA SER A 109 7.40 5.74 5.12
C SER A 109 6.53 6.96 5.40
N ALA A 110 7.08 7.95 6.10
CA ALA A 110 6.33 9.17 6.40
C ALA A 110 5.98 9.96 5.12
N PRO A 111 4.69 10.33 4.94
CA PRO A 111 4.22 11.13 3.81
C PRO A 111 4.55 12.62 3.95
N VAL A 112 5.23 13.00 5.03
CA VAL A 112 5.60 14.38 5.36
C VAL A 112 7.05 14.43 5.84
N ARG A 113 7.70 15.56 5.60
CA ARG A 113 9.03 15.85 6.14
C ARG A 113 9.00 17.14 6.94
N ILE A 114 9.27 17.05 8.23
CA ILE A 114 9.36 18.21 9.11
C ILE A 114 10.80 18.70 9.09
N THR A 115 11.09 19.69 8.24
CA THR A 115 12.45 20.14 7.95
C THR A 115 13.20 20.62 9.21
N ARG A 116 14.45 20.18 9.34
CA ARG A 116 15.37 20.54 10.42
C ARG A 116 16.74 20.95 9.85
N ASP A 117 17.45 21.78 10.59
CA ASP A 117 18.81 22.25 10.26
C ASP A 117 19.89 21.21 10.62
N GLU A 118 21.16 21.58 10.41
CA GLU A 118 22.32 20.74 10.74
C GLU A 118 22.46 20.45 12.25
N LYS A 119 21.84 21.27 13.10
CA LYS A 119 21.76 21.06 14.55
C LYS A 119 20.58 20.17 14.95
N LEU A 120 19.90 19.59 13.95
CA LEU A 120 18.72 18.73 14.09
C LEU A 120 17.48 19.44 14.64
N GLN A 121 17.48 20.78 14.64
CA GLN A 121 16.40 21.60 15.17
C GLN A 121 15.50 22.07 14.03
N SER A 122 14.19 22.20 14.30
CA SER A 122 13.23 22.77 13.34
C SER A 122 13.71 24.13 12.84
N ILE A 123 13.61 24.35 11.53
CA ILE A 123 14.03 25.60 10.88
C ILE A 123 13.15 26.81 11.27
N SER A 124 11.98 26.57 11.85
CA SER A 124 11.00 27.62 12.18
C SER A 124 10.70 27.73 13.68
N ILE A 125 11.05 26.72 14.51
CA ILE A 125 10.78 26.72 15.95
C ILE A 125 12.02 26.28 16.73
N LYS A 126 12.63 27.23 17.45
CA LYS A 126 13.76 26.96 18.35
C LYS A 126 13.30 26.06 19.51
N GLY A 127 14.10 25.05 19.83
CA GLY A 127 13.81 24.06 20.87
C GLY A 127 13.03 22.83 20.38
N LEU A 128 12.50 22.83 19.15
CA LEU A 128 11.81 21.68 18.55
C LEU A 128 12.78 20.82 17.73
N PHE A 129 12.84 19.51 18.00
CA PHE A 129 13.75 18.57 17.31
C PHE A 129 12.96 17.47 16.59
N PRO A 130 12.58 17.67 15.31
CA PRO A 130 11.94 16.61 14.53
C PRO A 130 12.86 15.41 14.37
N ALA A 131 12.37 14.21 14.68
CA ALA A 131 13.16 12.97 14.65
C ALA A 131 12.28 11.75 14.36
N GLY A 132 12.94 10.65 13.96
CA GLY A 132 12.29 9.37 13.65
C GLY A 132 11.55 9.34 12.32
N GLU A 133 10.86 8.23 12.07
CA GLU A 133 10.10 7.98 10.84
C GLU A 133 9.06 9.08 10.63
N GLY A 134 8.28 9.42 11.67
CA GLY A 134 7.20 10.42 11.56
C GLY A 134 7.65 11.83 11.15
N ALA A 135 8.94 12.17 11.31
CA ALA A 135 9.51 13.42 10.82
C ALA A 135 10.16 13.31 9.42
N GLY A 136 10.25 12.09 8.88
CA GLY A 136 10.87 11.77 7.59
C GLY A 136 12.39 11.57 7.66
N PHE A 137 12.93 11.09 8.79
CA PHE A 137 14.38 10.94 9.03
C PHE A 137 14.84 9.54 9.45
N ALA A 138 13.97 8.54 9.43
CA ALA A 138 14.30 7.14 9.66
C ALA A 138 13.46 6.25 8.75
#